data_AF-A0A1C3JKK3-F1
#
_entry.id   AF-A0A1C3JKK3-F1
#
_cell.length_a   1.000
_cell.length_b   1.000
_cell.length_c   1.000
_cell.angle_alpha   90.00
_cell.angle_beta   90.00
_cell.angle_gamma   90.00
#
_symmetry.space_group_name_H-M   'P 1'
#
loop_
_entity.id
_entity.type
_entity.pdbx_description
1 polymer ?
#
loop_
_entity_poly.entity_id
_entity_poly.type
_entity_poly.pdbx_seq_one_letter_code
_entity_poly.pdbx_strand_id
1 'polypeptide(L)'
;MTDRNAPKYAVYSVLPPYYTHGRYTVPYNLRNIMRLTKIHARKYSRFLCFALGALLTLGMSMLLMPETPETTVQIVEAKQDADQLKDLLDGYRIVSAWNPPNQLPSFELDKSGNRITSVELRSMGFDVTVFSSCRVSVSSGTSSYEVHC
;
A
#
# COMPACT_ATOMS: atom_id res chain seq x y z
N MET A 1 7.79 43.71 -59.13
CA MET A 1 6.79 42.69 -59.46
C MET A 1 5.96 42.46 -58.20
N THR A 2 4.78 43.08 -58.13
CA THR A 2 3.91 43.09 -56.93
C THR A 2 2.99 41.87 -56.95
N ASP A 3 3.15 40.96 -56.00
CA ASP A 3 2.17 39.90 -55.76
C ASP A 3 0.99 40.46 -54.95
N ARG A 4 -0.24 40.24 -55.44
CA ARG A 4 -1.45 40.98 -55.06
C ARG A 4 -2.39 40.21 -54.13
N ASN A 5 -1.97 39.16 -53.42
CA ASN A 5 -2.90 38.36 -52.59
C ASN A 5 -2.29 37.90 -51.25
N ALA A 6 -1.99 38.82 -50.34
CA ALA A 6 -1.71 38.49 -48.94
C ALA A 6 -2.86 39.00 -48.03
N PRO A 7 -3.39 38.18 -47.11
CA PRO A 7 -4.44 38.60 -46.18
C PRO A 7 -3.95 39.76 -45.28
N LYS A 8 -4.77 40.81 -45.17
CA LYS A 8 -4.44 42.13 -44.56
C LYS A 8 -4.28 42.15 -43.04
N TYR A 9 -4.05 41.01 -42.39
CA TYR A 9 -3.86 40.92 -40.94
C TYR A 9 -2.92 39.75 -40.62
N ALA A 10 -1.62 39.99 -40.81
CA ALA A 10 -0.61 39.24 -40.08
C ALA A 10 -0.66 39.69 -38.61
N VAL A 11 -1.03 38.80 -37.70
CA VAL A 11 -0.96 39.05 -36.26
C VAL A 11 0.52 39.10 -35.89
N TYR A 12 1.10 40.30 -35.82
CA TYR A 12 2.44 40.46 -35.26
C TYR A 12 2.34 40.29 -33.74
N SER A 13 2.61 39.08 -33.24
CA SER A 13 2.84 38.89 -31.81
C SER A 13 4.20 39.47 -31.48
N VAL A 14 4.23 40.72 -30.99
CA VAL A 14 5.44 41.25 -30.36
C VAL A 14 5.69 40.36 -29.15
N LEU A 15 6.72 39.52 -29.23
CA LEU A 15 7.14 38.77 -28.05
C LEU A 15 7.55 39.83 -27.01
N PRO A 16 6.92 39.85 -25.82
CA PRO A 16 7.15 40.92 -24.88
C PRO A 16 8.65 41.07 -24.59
N PRO A 17 9.17 42.29 -24.41
CA PRO A 17 10.61 42.55 -24.37
C PRO A 17 11.35 41.81 -23.25
N TYR A 18 10.63 41.30 -22.25
CA TYR A 18 11.16 40.43 -21.20
C TYR A 18 11.54 39.01 -21.68
N TYR A 19 11.06 38.57 -22.85
CA TYR A 19 11.40 37.27 -23.45
C TYR A 19 12.49 37.34 -24.52
N THR A 20 12.68 38.49 -25.17
CA THR A 20 13.61 38.61 -26.31
C THR A 20 15.01 39.01 -25.90
N HIS A 21 15.17 39.69 -24.77
CA HIS A 21 16.46 40.11 -24.26
C HIS A 21 16.51 40.02 -22.74
N GLY A 22 17.53 39.34 -22.21
CA GLY A 22 17.84 39.30 -20.78
C GLY A 22 18.15 40.67 -20.13
N ARG A 23 18.01 41.77 -20.89
CA ARG A 23 18.19 43.17 -20.48
C ARG A 23 17.31 43.58 -19.29
N TYR A 24 16.15 42.95 -19.12
CA TYR A 24 15.25 43.19 -17.98
C TYR A 24 15.31 42.09 -16.91
N THR A 25 16.33 41.21 -16.95
CA THR A 25 16.52 40.23 -15.88
C THR A 25 16.88 40.95 -14.59
N VAL A 26 16.07 40.75 -13.56
CA VAL A 26 16.35 41.30 -12.24
C VAL A 26 17.49 40.49 -11.64
N PRO A 27 18.62 41.12 -11.25
CA PRO A 27 19.72 40.39 -10.64
C PRO A 27 19.26 39.72 -9.34
N TYR A 28 19.70 38.47 -9.14
CA TYR A 28 19.39 37.68 -7.95
C TYR A 28 20.24 38.13 -6.76
N ASN A 29 19.90 39.27 -6.19
CA ASN A 29 20.45 39.73 -4.93
C ASN A 29 19.84 38.95 -3.76
N LEU A 30 20.57 38.77 -2.65
CA LEU A 30 20.09 38.07 -1.45
C LEU A 30 18.73 38.58 -0.96
N ARG A 31 18.50 39.89 -1.02
CA ARG A 31 17.23 40.54 -0.65
C ARG A 31 16.09 40.15 -1.58
N ASN A 32 16.36 40.00 -2.88
CA ASN A 32 15.38 39.56 -3.87
C ASN A 32 15.07 38.08 -3.70
N ILE A 33 16.09 37.25 -3.46
CA ILE A 33 15.93 35.82 -3.16
C ILE A 33 15.07 35.63 -1.91
N MET A 34 15.37 36.32 -0.80
CA MET A 34 14.58 36.24 0.43
C MET A 34 13.11 36.68 0.22
N ARG A 35 12.89 37.74 -0.57
CA ARG A 35 11.53 38.18 -0.91
C ARG A 35 10.80 37.11 -1.70
N LEU A 36 11.46 36.51 -2.69
CA LEU A 36 10.88 35.48 -3.55
C LEU A 36 10.57 34.21 -2.75
N THR A 37 11.51 33.72 -1.94
CA THR A 37 11.30 32.56 -1.06
C THR A 37 10.17 32.81 -0.07
N LYS A 38 10.09 33.99 0.55
CA LYS A 38 8.99 34.35 1.45
C LYS A 38 7.61 34.31 0.77
N ILE A 39 7.51 34.82 -0.47
CA ILE A 39 6.25 34.80 -1.23
C ILE A 39 5.83 33.36 -1.53
N HIS A 40 6.75 32.54 -2.03
CA HIS A 40 6.46 31.15 -2.39
C HIS A 40 6.20 30.29 -1.14
N ALA A 41 6.96 30.48 -0.07
CA ALA A 41 6.74 29.82 1.22
C ALA A 41 5.37 30.16 1.78
N ARG A 42 4.90 31.41 1.69
CA ARG A 42 3.55 31.79 2.14
C ARG A 42 2.46 31.23 1.22
N LYS A 43 2.70 31.18 -0.10
CA LYS A 43 1.74 30.62 -1.07
C LYS A 43 1.56 29.11 -0.89
N TYR A 44 2.64 28.38 -0.61
CA TYR A 44 2.64 26.93 -0.50
C TYR A 44 2.70 26.41 0.94
N SER A 45 2.62 27.27 1.97
CA SER A 45 2.81 26.86 3.36
C SER A 45 1.93 25.68 3.77
N ARG A 46 0.67 25.69 3.35
CA ARG A 46 -0.30 24.62 3.65
C ARG A 46 0.12 23.28 3.05
N PHE A 47 0.50 23.26 1.77
CA PHE A 47 0.97 22.06 1.09
C PHE A 47 2.33 21.60 1.61
N LEU A 48 3.21 22.54 1.93
CA LEU A 48 4.53 22.28 2.47
C LEU A 48 4.42 21.60 3.85
N CYS A 49 3.57 22.11 4.74
CA CYS A 49 3.31 21.48 6.03
C CYS A 49 2.75 20.05 5.89
N PHE A 50 1.84 19.83 4.93
CA PHE A 50 1.30 18.50 4.66
C PHE A 50 2.38 17.53 4.14
N ALA A 51 3.18 17.97 3.16
CA ALA A 51 4.26 17.17 2.60
C ALA A 51 5.35 16.85 3.65
N LEU A 52 5.73 17.82 4.47
CA LEU A 52 6.67 17.61 5.58
C LEU A 52 6.10 16.64 6.61
N GLY A 53 4.81 16.77 6.95
CA GLY A 53 4.14 15.84 7.85
C GLY A 53 4.18 14.41 7.31
N ALA A 54 3.81 14.20 6.05
CA ALA A 54 3.84 12.90 5.40
C ALA A 54 5.26 12.29 5.36
N LEU A 55 6.27 13.09 5.01
CA LEU A 55 7.67 12.66 4.99
C LEU A 55 8.19 12.34 6.39
N LEU A 56 7.84 13.14 7.40
CA LEU A 56 8.19 12.87 8.79
C LEU A 56 7.53 11.58 9.28
N THR A 57 6.25 11.37 9.00
CA THR A 57 5.56 10.14 9.40
C THR A 57 6.15 8.91 8.72
N LEU A 58 6.51 9.01 7.43
CA LEU A 58 7.17 7.91 6.72
C LEU A 58 8.60 7.67 7.20
N GLY A 59 9.36 8.74 7.46
CA GLY A 59 10.71 8.63 8.01
C GLY A 59 10.70 8.01 9.41
N MET A 60 9.76 8.44 10.25
CA MET A 60 9.57 7.87 11.58
C MET A 60 9.03 6.45 11.53
N SER A 61 8.14 6.12 10.60
CA SER A 61 7.65 4.75 10.45
C SER A 61 8.77 3.80 10.00
N MET A 62 9.69 4.25 9.14
CA MET A 62 10.87 3.46 8.75
C MET A 62 11.88 3.30 9.90
N LEU A 63 12.03 4.33 10.74
CA LEU A 63 12.94 4.27 11.91
C LEU A 63 12.38 3.41 13.05
N LEU A 64 11.07 3.49 13.30
CA LEU A 64 10.38 2.73 14.34
C LEU A 64 9.84 1.39 13.82
N MET A 65 10.07 1.06 12.54
CA MET A 65 9.70 -0.24 12.02
C MET A 65 10.51 -1.26 12.83
N PRO A 66 9.87 -2.11 13.67
CA PRO A 66 10.58 -3.24 14.21
C PRO A 66 11.11 -4.04 13.02
N GLU A 67 12.32 -4.57 13.13
CA GLU A 67 12.80 -5.54 12.14
C GLU A 67 11.74 -6.63 12.03
N THR A 68 11.01 -6.61 10.92
CA THR A 68 10.21 -7.75 10.51
C THR A 68 11.21 -8.90 10.47
N PRO A 69 10.96 -10.02 11.17
CA PRO A 69 11.82 -11.19 11.02
C PRO A 69 11.95 -11.43 9.52
N GLU A 70 13.17 -11.55 9.04
CA GLU A 70 13.43 -11.71 7.63
C GLU A 70 12.66 -12.93 7.14
N THR A 71 11.49 -12.71 6.53
CA THR A 71 10.95 -13.66 5.58
C THR A 71 11.82 -13.49 4.35
N THR A 72 13.04 -14.04 4.43
CA THR A 72 13.77 -14.39 3.24
C THR A 72 12.80 -15.22 2.42
N VAL A 73 12.39 -14.73 1.26
CA VAL A 73 11.84 -15.59 0.22
C VAL A 73 13.01 -16.46 -0.27
N GLN A 74 13.47 -17.35 0.61
CA GLN A 74 14.07 -18.58 0.15
C GLN A 74 12.93 -19.33 -0.50
N ILE A 75 13.11 -19.72 -1.75
CA ILE A 75 12.21 -20.60 -2.51
C ILE A 75 12.26 -22.03 -1.90
N VAL A 76 12.45 -22.13 -0.59
CA VAL A 76 12.57 -23.32 0.25
C VAL A 76 11.37 -23.42 1.23
N GLU A 77 10.64 -22.32 1.49
CA GLU A 77 9.67 -22.26 2.59
C GLU A 77 8.19 -22.58 2.23
N ALA A 78 7.84 -22.76 0.96
CA ALA A 78 6.49 -23.25 0.61
C ALA A 78 6.24 -24.70 1.09
N LYS A 79 7.32 -25.45 1.36
CA LYS A 79 7.24 -26.82 1.90
C LYS A 79 7.21 -26.81 3.43
N GLN A 80 7.92 -25.89 4.08
CA GLN A 80 7.99 -25.84 5.54
C GLN A 80 6.70 -25.30 6.17
N ASP A 81 6.04 -24.29 5.57
CA ASP A 81 4.74 -23.82 6.07
C ASP A 81 3.62 -24.86 5.89
N ALA A 82 3.66 -25.61 4.78
CA ALA A 82 2.71 -26.70 4.55
C ALA A 82 2.93 -27.86 5.53
N ASP A 83 4.19 -28.16 5.87
CA ASP A 83 4.53 -29.23 6.83
C ASP A 83 4.30 -28.80 8.28
N GLN A 84 4.50 -27.52 8.63
CA GLN A 84 4.14 -26.96 9.95
C GLN A 84 2.62 -26.87 10.13
N LEU A 85 1.86 -26.45 9.11
CA LEU A 85 0.40 -26.42 9.19
C LEU A 85 -0.17 -27.84 9.29
N LYS A 86 0.42 -28.81 8.58
CA LYS A 86 0.09 -30.22 8.74
C LYS A 86 0.38 -30.71 10.16
N ASP A 87 1.56 -30.44 10.71
CA ASP A 87 1.93 -30.88 12.07
C ASP A 87 1.04 -30.23 13.16
N LEU A 88 0.65 -28.97 12.96
CA LEU A 88 -0.25 -28.25 13.86
C LEU A 88 -1.69 -28.74 13.79
N LEU A 89 -2.20 -29.07 12.60
CA LEU A 89 -3.60 -29.48 12.40
C LEU A 89 -3.75 -31.01 12.38
N ASP A 90 -2.67 -31.79 12.44
CA ASP A 90 -2.73 -33.25 12.48
C ASP A 90 -3.40 -33.72 13.79
N GLY A 91 -4.41 -34.56 13.65
CA GLY A 91 -5.22 -35.06 14.76
C GLY A 91 -6.26 -34.08 15.32
N TYR A 92 -6.48 -32.91 14.70
CA TYR A 92 -7.64 -32.07 15.03
C TYR A 92 -8.89 -32.59 14.30
N ARG A 93 -10.00 -32.73 15.05
CA ARG A 93 -11.30 -33.10 14.50
C ARG A 93 -12.25 -31.91 14.52
N ILE A 94 -13.06 -31.79 13.47
CA ILE A 94 -14.15 -30.80 13.44
C ILE A 94 -15.24 -31.23 14.43
N VAL A 95 -15.54 -30.37 15.41
CA VAL A 95 -16.67 -30.57 16.34
C VAL A 95 -17.91 -29.87 15.82
N SER A 96 -17.75 -28.66 15.31
CA SER A 96 -18.85 -27.90 14.72
C SER A 96 -18.34 -27.00 13.60
N ALA A 97 -19.15 -26.84 12.55
CA ALA A 97 -18.88 -25.94 11.44
C ALA A 97 -20.19 -25.31 10.96
N TRP A 98 -20.19 -23.99 10.81
CA TRP A 98 -21.32 -23.17 10.39
C TRP A 98 -20.85 -22.13 9.36
N ASN A 99 -21.45 -22.15 8.18
CA ASN A 99 -21.13 -21.24 7.09
C ASN A 99 -22.37 -20.46 6.63
N PRO A 100 -22.68 -19.30 7.25
CA PRO A 100 -23.76 -18.42 6.82
C PRO A 100 -23.40 -17.67 5.51
N PRO A 101 -24.37 -17.42 4.60
CA PRO A 101 -24.10 -16.85 3.27
C PRO A 101 -23.64 -15.38 3.25
N ASN A 102 -23.65 -14.67 4.38
CA ASN A 102 -23.28 -13.25 4.46
C ASN A 102 -22.42 -12.91 5.69
N GLN A 103 -21.76 -13.90 6.28
CA GLN A 103 -20.91 -13.71 7.45
C GLN A 103 -19.74 -14.71 7.39
N LEU A 104 -18.64 -14.37 8.06
CA LEU A 104 -17.47 -15.23 8.14
C LEU A 104 -17.85 -16.60 8.76
N PRO A 105 -17.35 -17.72 8.21
CA PRO A 105 -17.69 -19.04 8.71
C PRO A 105 -17.15 -19.25 10.14
N SER A 106 -17.95 -19.86 11.00
CA SER A 106 -17.55 -20.22 12.35
C SER A 106 -17.37 -21.73 12.46
N PHE A 107 -16.26 -22.18 13.05
CA PHE A 107 -16.01 -23.60 13.31
C PHE A 107 -15.13 -23.76 14.55
N GLU A 108 -15.23 -24.94 15.16
CA GLU A 108 -14.44 -25.36 16.31
C GLU A 108 -13.73 -26.68 16.00
N LEU A 109 -12.42 -26.68 16.21
CA LEU A 109 -11.57 -27.86 16.11
C LEU A 109 -11.20 -28.32 17.51
N ASP A 110 -11.26 -29.62 17.76
CA ASP A 110 -10.86 -30.22 19.04
C ASP A 110 -9.80 -31.29 18.83
N LYS A 111 -8.75 -31.25 19.66
CA LYS A 111 -7.74 -32.29 19.79
C LYS A 111 -7.57 -32.59 21.28
N SER A 112 -8.14 -33.72 21.72
CA SER A 112 -7.99 -34.23 23.09
C SER A 112 -8.33 -33.21 24.20
N GLY A 113 -9.29 -32.31 23.95
CA GLY A 113 -9.73 -31.28 24.91
C GLY A 113 -9.16 -29.88 24.64
N ASN A 114 -8.21 -29.73 23.73
CA ASN A 114 -7.74 -28.42 23.27
C ASN A 114 -8.60 -27.95 22.10
N ARG A 115 -9.42 -26.92 22.37
CA ARG A 115 -10.35 -26.33 21.42
C ARG A 115 -9.75 -25.11 20.76
N ILE A 116 -9.61 -25.15 19.43
CA ILE A 116 -9.20 -24.01 18.62
C ILE A 116 -10.42 -23.48 17.87
N THR A 117 -10.64 -22.17 17.95
CA THR A 117 -11.77 -21.51 17.29
C THR A 117 -11.36 -20.87 15.96
N SER A 118 -12.34 -20.68 15.08
CA SER A 118 -12.16 -19.94 13.83
C SER A 118 -11.64 -18.50 14.00
N VAL A 119 -11.83 -17.88 15.16
CA VAL A 119 -11.32 -16.53 15.46
C VAL A 119 -9.82 -16.58 15.75
N GLU A 120 -9.39 -17.59 16.50
CA GLU A 120 -8.00 -17.81 16.85
C GLU A 120 -7.15 -18.11 15.61
N LEU A 121 -7.64 -18.98 14.72
CA LEU A 121 -6.96 -19.28 13.44
C LEU A 121 -6.82 -18.04 12.54
N ARG A 122 -7.83 -17.18 12.50
CA ARG A 122 -7.75 -15.90 11.78
C ARG A 122 -6.80 -14.91 12.44
N SER A 123 -6.75 -14.88 13.77
CA SER A 123 -5.81 -14.02 14.50
C SER A 123 -4.35 -14.41 14.28
N MET A 124 -4.10 -15.69 13.95
CA MET A 124 -2.80 -16.21 13.52
C MET A 124 -2.49 -15.93 12.03
N GLY A 125 -3.42 -15.30 11.29
CA GLY A 125 -3.22 -14.92 9.89
C GLY A 125 -3.61 -15.98 8.86
N PHE A 126 -4.27 -17.07 9.27
CA PHE A 126 -4.76 -18.09 8.35
C PHE A 126 -6.10 -17.69 7.74
N ASP A 127 -6.25 -17.89 6.43
CA ASP A 127 -7.54 -17.75 5.75
C ASP A 127 -8.28 -19.09 5.81
N VAL A 128 -9.57 -19.05 6.15
CA VAL A 128 -10.34 -20.27 6.39
C VAL A 128 -11.63 -20.27 5.62
N THR A 129 -11.80 -21.33 4.84
CA THR A 129 -12.96 -21.59 4.00
C THR A 129 -13.65 -22.87 4.46
N VAL A 130 -14.96 -22.78 4.71
CA VAL A 130 -15.77 -23.92 5.16
C VAL A 130 -16.64 -24.39 4.00
N PHE A 131 -16.37 -25.59 3.49
CA PHE A 131 -17.15 -26.17 2.39
C PHE A 131 -18.41 -26.89 2.88
N SER A 132 -18.31 -27.60 4.01
CA SER A 132 -19.44 -28.31 4.60
C SER A 132 -19.25 -28.47 6.11
N SER A 133 -20.25 -29.04 6.79
CA SER A 133 -20.17 -29.33 8.24
C SER A 133 -19.02 -30.26 8.64
N CYS A 134 -18.39 -30.93 7.66
CA CYS A 134 -17.32 -31.91 7.86
C CYS A 134 -16.10 -31.67 6.96
N ARG A 135 -16.02 -30.47 6.38
CA ARG A 135 -14.94 -30.13 5.45
C ARG A 135 -14.58 -28.67 5.61
N VAL A 136 -13.41 -28.45 6.20
CA VAL A 136 -12.84 -27.13 6.41
C VAL A 136 -11.47 -27.09 5.74
N SER A 137 -11.27 -26.14 4.85
CA SER A 137 -9.96 -25.85 4.26
C SER A 137 -9.36 -24.63 4.93
N VAL A 138 -8.20 -24.84 5.54
CA VAL A 138 -7.37 -23.78 6.12
C VAL A 138 -6.24 -23.51 5.14
N SER A 139 -6.14 -22.27 4.67
CA SER A 139 -5.12 -21.82 3.74
C SER A 139 -4.17 -20.81 4.39
N SER A 140 -2.87 -21.01 4.19
CA SER A 140 -1.81 -20.07 4.52
C SER A 140 -1.08 -19.70 3.24
N GLY A 141 -1.40 -18.55 2.64
CA GLY A 141 -0.79 -18.12 1.38
C GLY A 141 -0.99 -19.14 0.25
N THR A 142 0.05 -19.94 -0.04
CA THR A 142 0.07 -20.95 -1.12
C THR A 142 -0.24 -22.38 -0.68
N SER A 143 -0.29 -22.67 0.63
CA SER A 143 -0.60 -24.01 1.15
C SER A 143 -2.04 -24.06 1.63
N SER A 144 -2.74 -25.16 1.29
CA SER A 144 -4.11 -25.43 1.71
C SER A 144 -4.15 -26.81 2.36
N TYR A 145 -4.64 -26.86 3.61
CA TYR A 145 -4.84 -28.09 4.36
C TYR A 145 -6.33 -28.32 4.61
N GLU A 146 -6.78 -29.55 4.35
CA GLU A 146 -8.18 -29.94 4.51
C GLU A 146 -8.31 -30.77 5.79
N VAL A 147 -9.15 -30.29 6.71
CA VAL A 147 -9.52 -31.00 7.94
C VAL A 147 -10.87 -31.66 7.69
N HIS A 148 -10.96 -32.92 8.12
CA HIS A 148 -12.17 -33.72 8.09
C HIS A 148 -12.68 -34.02 9.51
N CYS A 149 -13.92 -34.49 9.60
CA CYS A 149 -14.31 -35.34 10.73
C CYS A 149 -13.83 -36.78 10.45
#